data_AF-A0A0Q8AKI0-F1
#
_entry.id   AF-A0A0Q8AKI0-F1
#
_cell.length_a   1.000
_cell.length_b   1.000
_cell.length_c   1.000
_cell.angle_alpha   90.00
_cell.angle_beta   90.00
_cell.angle_gamma   90.00
#
_symmetry.space_group_name_H-M   'P 1'
#
loop_
_entity.id
_entity.type
_entity.pdbx_description
1 polymer ?
#
loop_
_entity_poly.entity_id
_entity_poly.type
_entity_poly.pdbx_seq_one_letter_code
_entity_poly.pdbx_strand_id
1 'polypeptide(L)'
;MPTGRDDDALRWDGDDDPTLDVGAEPGAVPEPAGAPAEAAALPEGWNAVGRGSETVDRDADADVDVRPEAADTGDTGESRVREPMGNAELIALGVLGGFSLLYAVGWLIGGLRLQAVAEFLVAPIAYQVSLWLAVLAPLVWFTTVCLLTAGSRPWVRFAWLAGGVVLLLPWPFIMVGVIGR
;
A
#
# COMPACT_ATOMS: atom_id res chain seq x y z
N MET A 1 -34.87 -9.55 39.53
CA MET A 1 -34.46 -9.80 38.14
C MET A 1 -33.52 -10.98 38.15
N PRO A 2 -33.89 -12.13 37.57
CA PRO A 2 -33.02 -13.29 37.51
C PRO A 2 -31.95 -13.04 36.45
N THR A 3 -30.69 -12.98 36.87
CA THR A 3 -29.52 -12.94 35.98
C THR A 3 -29.32 -14.34 35.42
N GLY A 4 -29.84 -14.58 34.21
CA GLY A 4 -29.74 -15.87 33.54
C GLY A 4 -28.42 -16.01 32.80
N ARG A 5 -27.99 -17.26 32.59
CA ARG A 5 -26.80 -17.71 31.84
C ARG A 5 -26.63 -17.07 30.45
N ASP A 6 -27.72 -16.54 29.90
CA ASP A 6 -27.76 -15.91 28.58
C ASP A 6 -27.14 -14.50 28.58
N ASP A 7 -27.06 -13.82 29.74
CA ASP A 7 -26.44 -12.49 29.88
C ASP A 7 -24.89 -12.56 29.98
N ASP A 8 -24.34 -13.75 30.25
CA ASP A 8 -22.90 -13.97 30.38
C ASP A 8 -22.20 -14.06 29.01
N ALA A 9 -22.92 -14.52 27.98
CA ALA A 9 -22.39 -14.66 26.62
C ALA A 9 -21.97 -13.34 25.94
N LEU A 10 -22.40 -12.19 26.47
CA LEU A 10 -22.09 -10.86 25.94
C LEU A 10 -21.14 -10.05 26.81
N ARG A 11 -20.66 -10.63 27.92
CA ARG A 11 -19.67 -10.00 28.80
C ARG A 11 -18.33 -10.69 28.58
N TRP A 12 -17.41 -9.95 27.98
CA TRP A 12 -16.02 -10.39 27.77
C TRP A 12 -15.19 -10.54 29.07
N ASP A 13 -15.83 -10.40 30.24
CA ASP A 13 -15.20 -10.37 31.56
C ASP A 13 -15.53 -11.63 32.39
N GLY A 14 -16.18 -12.63 31.79
CA GLY A 14 -16.75 -13.78 32.49
C GLY A 14 -16.26 -15.13 31.96
N ASP A 15 -14.96 -15.27 31.70
CA ASP A 15 -14.33 -16.57 31.44
C ASP A 15 -13.71 -17.13 32.75
N ASP A 16 -14.48 -17.07 33.83
CA ASP A 16 -14.16 -17.75 35.09
C ASP A 16 -14.65 -19.22 35.00
N ASP A 17 -14.20 -19.94 33.96
CA ASP A 17 -14.45 -21.38 33.87
C ASP A 17 -13.49 -22.10 34.84
N PRO A 18 -14.02 -22.80 35.87
CA PRO A 18 -13.19 -23.51 36.85
C PRO A 18 -12.38 -24.68 36.26
N THR A 19 -12.56 -24.99 34.96
CA THR A 19 -11.69 -25.94 34.24
C THR A 19 -10.43 -25.29 33.66
N LEU A 20 -10.38 -23.95 33.58
CA LEU A 20 -9.17 -23.16 33.26
C LEU A 20 -8.37 -22.76 34.50
N ASP A 21 -8.95 -22.94 35.69
CA ASP A 21 -8.26 -22.73 36.97
C ASP A 21 -7.25 -23.85 37.22
N VAL A 22 -6.04 -23.65 36.70
CA VAL A 22 -4.83 -24.44 37.02
C VAL A 22 -4.28 -24.03 38.40
N GLY A 23 -5.15 -24.01 39.41
CA GLY A 23 -4.78 -23.90 40.83
C GLY A 23 -3.88 -22.73 41.16
N ALA A 24 -4.40 -21.51 41.11
CA ALA A 24 -3.79 -20.38 41.81
C ALA A 24 -4.84 -19.64 42.64
N GLU A 25 -4.93 -19.96 43.94
CA GLU A 25 -5.83 -19.26 44.85
C GLU A 25 -5.51 -17.75 44.90
N PRO A 26 -6.50 -16.86 44.70
CA PRO A 26 -6.31 -15.42 44.83
C PRO A 26 -6.29 -15.06 46.33
N GLY A 27 -5.11 -15.14 46.93
CA GLY A 27 -4.90 -14.77 48.33
C GLY A 27 -3.53 -15.11 48.90
N ALA A 28 -2.76 -15.98 48.24
CA ALA A 28 -1.39 -16.23 48.62
C ALA A 28 -0.46 -15.21 47.97
N VAL A 29 0.03 -14.24 48.75
CA VAL A 29 1.20 -13.42 48.36
C VAL A 29 2.41 -14.35 48.20
N PRO A 30 3.03 -14.46 47.01
CA PRO A 30 4.33 -15.10 46.88
C PRO A 30 5.40 -14.01 46.73
N GLU A 31 6.18 -13.79 47.79
CA GLU A 31 7.50 -13.19 47.67
C GLU A 31 8.55 -14.32 47.56
N PRO A 32 9.74 -14.07 46.99
CA PRO A 32 10.08 -14.35 45.61
C PRO A 32 11.00 -15.59 45.52
N ALA A 33 10.65 -16.55 44.68
CA ALA A 33 11.55 -17.64 44.30
C ALA A 33 11.86 -17.51 42.81
N GLY A 34 13.10 -17.10 42.52
CA GLY A 34 13.60 -16.85 41.18
C GLY A 34 13.52 -18.08 40.28
N ALA A 35 12.77 -17.95 39.20
CA ALA A 35 13.02 -18.60 37.93
C ALA A 35 12.60 -17.59 36.84
N PRO A 36 13.46 -17.24 35.88
CA PRO A 36 13.02 -16.40 34.77
C PRO A 36 11.99 -17.21 33.99
N ALA A 37 10.75 -16.70 33.93
CA ALA A 37 9.75 -17.22 33.00
C ALA A 37 10.35 -17.07 31.60
N GLU A 38 10.70 -18.19 31.00
CA GLU A 38 11.28 -18.27 29.67
C GLU A 38 10.30 -17.60 28.70
N ALA A 39 10.67 -16.42 28.19
CA ALA A 39 9.84 -15.65 27.29
C ALA A 39 9.53 -16.52 26.07
N ALA A 40 8.25 -16.84 25.86
CA ALA A 40 7.82 -17.69 24.75
C ALA A 40 8.13 -16.97 23.43
N ALA A 41 9.21 -17.38 22.76
CA ALA A 41 9.63 -16.80 21.49
C ALA A 41 8.64 -17.19 20.38
N LEU A 42 8.24 -16.22 19.57
CA LEU A 42 7.36 -16.44 18.43
C LEU A 42 8.14 -16.99 17.23
N PRO A 43 7.50 -17.80 16.36
CA PRO A 43 8.09 -18.23 15.10
C PRO A 43 8.39 -17.03 14.18
N GLU A 44 9.36 -17.20 13.27
CA GLU A 44 9.71 -16.16 12.28
C GLU A 44 8.48 -15.67 11.49
N GLY A 45 8.33 -14.35 11.40
CA GLY A 45 7.23 -13.70 10.69
C GLY A 45 5.94 -13.48 11.49
N TRP A 46 5.90 -13.86 12.77
CA TRP A 46 4.74 -13.64 13.65
C TRP A 46 4.94 -12.42 14.56
N ASN A 47 3.87 -11.64 14.75
CA ASN A 47 3.87 -10.45 15.59
C ASN A 47 2.73 -10.54 16.63
N ALA A 48 3.07 -10.45 17.91
CA ALA A 48 2.08 -10.40 18.99
C ALA A 48 1.32 -9.07 18.97
N VAL A 49 -0.01 -9.12 18.97
CA VAL A 49 -0.88 -7.94 19.12
C VAL A 49 -1.83 -8.14 20.29
N GLY A 50 -2.11 -7.07 21.03
CA GLY A 50 -3.02 -7.09 22.19
C GLY A 50 -2.34 -6.79 23.52
N ARG A 51 -3.12 -6.81 24.61
CA ARG A 51 -2.66 -6.53 25.98
C ARG A 51 -1.73 -7.66 26.44
N GLY A 52 -0.50 -7.33 26.84
CA GLY A 52 0.53 -8.31 27.22
C GLY A 52 1.49 -8.72 26.08
N SER A 53 1.39 -8.10 24.90
CA SER A 53 2.35 -8.32 23.80
C SER A 53 3.77 -7.79 24.09
N GLU A 54 3.92 -6.98 25.12
CA GLU A 54 5.19 -6.33 25.53
C GLU A 54 6.17 -7.30 26.20
N THR A 55 5.70 -8.46 26.70
CA THR A 55 6.54 -9.45 27.38
C THR A 55 7.13 -10.50 26.44
N VAL A 56 6.86 -10.39 25.13
CA VAL A 56 7.38 -11.31 24.10
C VAL A 56 8.59 -10.66 23.45
N ASP A 57 9.77 -11.19 23.76
CA ASP A 57 11.04 -10.65 23.29
C ASP A 57 11.20 -10.82 21.77
N ARG A 58 11.62 -9.74 21.11
CA ARG A 58 11.82 -9.66 19.66
C ARG A 58 13.24 -10.03 19.24
N ASP A 59 14.08 -10.41 20.19
CA ASP A 59 15.52 -10.49 20.03
C ASP A 59 16.00 -11.95 20.03
N ALA A 60 15.65 -12.66 18.95
CA ALA A 60 16.35 -13.87 18.52
C ALA A 60 16.84 -13.69 17.06
N ASP A 61 17.28 -12.48 16.70
CA ASP A 61 18.01 -12.24 15.46
C ASP A 61 19.51 -12.36 15.78
N ALA A 62 19.96 -13.61 15.94
CA ALA A 62 21.37 -13.94 16.02
C ALA A 62 21.96 -13.87 14.61
N ASP A 63 22.53 -12.71 14.29
CA ASP A 63 23.74 -12.49 13.50
C ASP A 63 24.29 -13.77 12.83
N VAL A 64 23.71 -14.17 11.69
CA VAL A 64 24.31 -15.18 10.82
C VAL A 64 25.21 -14.44 9.83
N ASP A 65 26.48 -14.33 10.20
CA ASP A 65 27.60 -13.99 9.31
C ASP A 65 27.70 -15.04 8.19
N VAL A 66 27.00 -14.81 7.07
CA VAL A 66 27.10 -15.66 5.89
C VAL A 66 28.39 -15.33 5.14
N ARG A 67 29.42 -16.12 5.44
CA ARG A 67 30.62 -16.33 4.63
C ARG A 67 30.26 -16.50 3.14
N PRO A 68 30.91 -15.81 2.18
CA PRO A 68 30.64 -16.06 0.77
C PRO A 68 31.42 -17.31 0.33
N GLU A 69 30.74 -18.46 0.29
CA GLU A 69 31.24 -19.65 -0.40
C GLU A 69 30.84 -19.55 -1.87
N ALA A 70 31.83 -19.40 -2.74
CA ALA A 70 31.66 -19.45 -4.18
C ALA A 70 31.46 -20.91 -4.63
N ALA A 71 30.27 -21.25 -5.12
CA ALA A 71 30.09 -22.41 -5.98
C ALA A 71 28.92 -22.21 -6.96
N ASP A 72 29.30 -22.22 -8.24
CA ASP A 72 28.53 -22.29 -9.46
C ASP A 72 27.45 -23.39 -9.44
N THR A 73 26.18 -23.03 -9.67
CA THR A 73 25.23 -23.88 -10.39
C THR A 73 24.13 -23.00 -10.99
N GLY A 74 24.00 -23.02 -12.31
CA GLY A 74 22.91 -22.37 -13.01
C GLY A 74 21.55 -23.00 -12.68
N ASP A 75 20.61 -22.17 -12.26
CA ASP A 75 19.18 -22.38 -12.46
C ASP A 75 18.49 -21.03 -12.66
N THR A 76 18.06 -20.80 -13.91
CA THR A 76 17.26 -19.66 -14.32
C THR A 76 15.85 -19.78 -13.73
N GLY A 77 15.69 -19.24 -12.53
CA GLY A 77 14.41 -19.28 -11.84
C GLY A 77 14.40 -18.49 -10.55
N GLU A 78 15.15 -17.38 -10.47
CA GLU A 78 15.04 -16.45 -9.35
C GLU A 78 13.61 -15.91 -9.29
N SER A 79 12.79 -16.58 -8.49
CA SER A 79 11.64 -15.96 -7.83
C SER A 79 12.21 -14.83 -6.99
N ARG A 80 12.40 -13.68 -7.64
CA ARG A 80 12.80 -12.44 -7.01
C ARG A 80 11.73 -12.18 -5.97
N VAL A 81 12.04 -12.48 -4.71
CA VAL A 81 11.17 -12.21 -3.57
C VAL A 81 10.96 -10.71 -3.61
N ARG A 82 9.85 -10.28 -4.20
CA ARG A 82 9.47 -8.86 -4.22
C ARG A 82 9.13 -8.54 -2.80
N GLU A 83 9.91 -7.65 -2.20
CA GLU A 83 9.55 -7.08 -0.91
C GLU A 83 8.09 -6.59 -0.99
N PRO A 84 7.24 -6.98 -0.03
CA PRO A 84 5.86 -6.54 0.01
C PRO A 84 5.80 -5.01 0.04
N MET A 85 4.97 -4.42 -0.84
CA MET A 85 4.80 -2.97 -0.88
C MET A 85 4.20 -2.48 0.45
N GLY A 86 4.81 -1.44 1.03
CA GLY A 86 4.33 -0.86 2.27
C GLY A 86 2.97 -0.14 2.09
N ASN A 87 2.17 -0.08 3.15
CA ASN A 87 0.84 0.58 3.14
C ASN A 87 0.90 2.03 2.63
N ALA A 88 1.93 2.77 3.03
CA ALA A 88 2.13 4.16 2.60
C ALA A 88 2.37 4.27 1.08
N GLU A 89 3.08 3.31 0.49
CA GLU A 89 3.29 3.27 -0.95
C GLU A 89 1.98 3.01 -1.67
N LEU A 90 1.18 2.03 -1.23
CA LEU A 90 -0.12 1.74 -1.83
C LEU A 90 -1.06 2.96 -1.80
N ILE A 91 -1.10 3.67 -0.66
CA ILE A 91 -1.88 4.91 -0.54
C ILE A 91 -1.37 5.97 -1.52
N ALA A 92 -0.05 6.19 -1.57
CA ALA A 92 0.55 7.15 -2.50
C ALA A 92 0.21 6.82 -3.97
N LEU A 93 0.21 5.54 -4.34
CA LEU A 93 -0.17 5.11 -5.68
C LEU A 93 -1.66 5.27 -5.97
N GLY A 94 -2.51 5.02 -4.99
CA GLY A 94 -3.94 5.31 -5.09
C GLY A 94 -4.17 6.80 -5.35
N VAL A 95 -3.55 7.68 -4.56
CA VAL A 95 -3.66 9.13 -4.72
C VAL A 95 -3.15 9.58 -6.09
N LEU A 96 -1.96 9.12 -6.49
CA LEU A 96 -1.32 9.55 -7.73
C LEU A 96 -2.03 8.98 -8.98
N GLY A 97 -2.57 7.77 -8.87
CA GLY A 97 -3.48 7.18 -9.85
C GLY A 97 -4.78 7.98 -9.96
N GLY A 98 -5.34 8.40 -8.82
CA GLY A 98 -6.50 9.30 -8.76
C GLY A 98 -6.25 10.62 -9.46
N PHE A 99 -5.09 11.26 -9.23
CA PHE A 99 -4.67 12.45 -9.98
C PHE A 99 -4.57 12.21 -11.48
N SER A 100 -4.03 11.06 -11.90
CA SER A 100 -3.95 10.70 -13.33
C SER A 100 -5.35 10.48 -13.94
N LEU A 101 -6.30 9.96 -13.15
CA LEU A 101 -7.70 9.83 -13.55
C LEU A 101 -8.38 11.20 -13.70
N LEU A 102 -8.22 12.08 -12.71
CA LEU A 102 -8.71 13.46 -12.75
C LEU A 102 -8.15 14.19 -13.98
N TYR A 103 -6.90 13.90 -14.33
CA TYR A 103 -6.25 14.42 -15.52
C TYR A 103 -6.92 13.96 -16.82
N ALA A 104 -7.20 12.67 -16.94
CA ALA A 104 -7.94 12.09 -18.06
C ALA A 104 -9.34 12.71 -18.19
N VAL A 105 -10.04 12.92 -17.06
CA VAL A 105 -11.34 13.61 -17.01
C VAL A 105 -11.21 15.06 -17.47
N GLY A 106 -10.17 15.77 -17.05
CA GLY A 106 -9.88 17.14 -17.51
C GLY A 106 -9.69 17.22 -19.03
N TRP A 107 -8.97 16.27 -19.62
CA TRP A 107 -8.82 16.15 -21.08
C TRP A 107 -10.12 15.82 -21.78
N LEU A 108 -10.96 14.95 -21.21
CA LEU A 108 -12.26 14.62 -21.78
C LEU A 108 -13.17 15.85 -21.81
N ILE A 109 -13.30 16.55 -20.68
CA ILE A 109 -14.14 17.75 -20.58
C ILE A 109 -13.60 18.86 -21.50
N GLY A 110 -12.29 19.10 -21.48
CA GLY A 110 -11.65 20.11 -22.32
C GLY A 110 -11.77 19.80 -23.81
N GLY A 111 -11.62 18.53 -24.19
CA GLY A 111 -11.85 18.04 -25.54
C GLY A 111 -13.29 18.28 -25.97
N LEU A 112 -14.27 17.80 -25.23
CA LEU A 112 -15.68 18.01 -25.55
C LEU A 112 -16.05 19.51 -25.69
N ARG A 113 -15.44 20.39 -24.88
CA ARG A 113 -15.59 21.84 -25.02
C ARG A 113 -15.02 22.38 -26.34
N LEU A 114 -13.88 21.83 -26.79
CA LEU A 114 -13.20 22.26 -28.01
C LEU A 114 -13.84 21.69 -29.28
N GLN A 115 -14.51 20.54 -29.19
CA GLN A 115 -15.12 19.84 -30.32
C GLN A 115 -16.01 20.75 -31.17
N ALA A 116 -16.84 21.59 -30.53
CA ALA A 116 -17.74 22.51 -31.22
C ALA A 116 -17.03 23.50 -32.15
N VAL A 117 -15.76 23.84 -31.90
CA VAL A 117 -14.96 24.73 -32.76
C VAL A 117 -14.08 23.91 -33.70
N ALA A 118 -13.52 22.80 -33.22
CA ALA A 118 -12.55 21.98 -33.95
C ALA A 118 -13.16 21.22 -35.14
N GLU A 119 -14.44 20.83 -35.09
CA GLU A 119 -15.12 20.15 -36.20
C GLU A 119 -15.16 20.97 -37.50
N PHE A 120 -15.00 22.30 -37.42
CA PHE A 120 -14.89 23.17 -38.60
C PHE A 120 -13.48 23.20 -39.22
N LEU A 121 -12.46 22.81 -38.46
CA LEU A 121 -11.04 22.93 -38.83
C LEU A 121 -10.41 21.57 -39.17
N VAL A 122 -10.92 20.49 -38.57
CA VAL A 122 -10.36 19.15 -38.64
C VAL A 122 -11.48 18.15 -38.91
N ALA A 123 -11.18 17.12 -39.71
CA ALA A 123 -12.11 16.03 -39.96
C ALA A 123 -12.60 15.39 -38.64
N PRO A 124 -13.91 15.14 -38.46
CA PRO A 124 -14.48 14.67 -37.18
C PRO A 124 -13.81 13.40 -36.63
N ILE A 125 -13.45 12.48 -37.52
CA ILE A 125 -12.79 11.21 -37.17
C ILE A 125 -11.38 11.46 -36.61
N ALA A 126 -10.60 12.32 -37.27
CA ALA A 126 -9.24 12.66 -36.83
C ALA A 126 -9.27 13.37 -35.47
N TYR A 127 -10.27 14.24 -35.26
CA TYR A 127 -10.50 14.88 -33.97
C TYR A 127 -10.83 13.86 -32.87
N GLN A 128 -11.76 12.94 -33.15
CA GLN A 128 -12.16 11.91 -32.18
C GLN A 128 -11.00 11.01 -31.78
N VAL A 129 -10.19 10.57 -32.75
CA VAL A 129 -8.98 9.80 -32.49
C VAL A 129 -8.03 10.58 -31.57
N SER A 130 -7.77 11.85 -31.90
CA SER A 130 -6.89 12.71 -31.10
C SER A 130 -7.41 12.93 -29.68
N LEU A 131 -8.73 13.09 -29.51
CA LEU A 131 -9.38 13.22 -28.21
C LEU A 131 -9.16 11.97 -27.36
N TRP A 132 -9.41 10.78 -27.91
CA TRP A 132 -9.20 9.53 -27.17
C TRP A 132 -7.73 9.30 -26.84
N LEU A 133 -6.82 9.60 -27.77
CA LEU A 133 -5.38 9.54 -27.49
C LEU A 133 -5.00 10.47 -26.33
N ALA A 134 -5.53 11.69 -26.30
CA ALA A 134 -5.24 12.65 -25.23
C ALA A 134 -5.82 12.22 -23.87
N VAL A 135 -7.01 11.61 -23.84
CA VAL A 135 -7.63 11.05 -22.62
C VAL A 135 -6.85 9.84 -22.12
N LEU A 136 -6.37 8.97 -23.02
CA LEU A 136 -5.62 7.78 -22.66
C LEU A 136 -4.16 8.08 -22.30
N ALA A 137 -3.57 9.15 -22.84
CA ALA A 137 -2.18 9.55 -22.60
C ALA A 137 -1.79 9.57 -21.10
N PRO A 138 -2.52 10.22 -20.18
CA PRO A 138 -2.18 10.21 -18.75
C PRO A 138 -2.24 8.80 -18.13
N LEU A 139 -3.19 7.97 -18.57
CA LEU A 139 -3.34 6.60 -18.08
C LEU A 139 -2.18 5.72 -18.55
N VAL A 140 -1.83 5.81 -19.83
CA VAL A 140 -0.71 5.09 -20.43
C VAL A 140 0.60 5.54 -19.81
N TRP A 141 0.80 6.84 -19.58
CA TRP A 141 1.99 7.35 -18.93
C TRP A 141 2.13 6.82 -17.50
N PHE A 142 1.08 6.96 -16.69
CA PHE A 142 1.09 6.48 -15.31
C PHE A 142 1.39 4.99 -15.22
N THR A 143 0.69 4.18 -16.01
CA THR A 143 0.91 2.72 -16.07
C THR A 143 2.32 2.38 -16.55
N THR A 144 2.81 3.05 -17.60
CA THR A 144 4.17 2.86 -18.10
C THR A 144 5.21 3.17 -17.03
N VAL A 145 5.11 4.31 -16.35
CA VAL A 145 6.04 4.65 -15.27
C VAL A 145 5.95 3.65 -14.13
N CYS A 146 4.74 3.25 -13.71
CA CYS A 146 4.58 2.24 -12.65
C CYS A 146 5.23 0.90 -13.03
N LEU A 147 5.04 0.43 -14.26
CA LEU A 147 5.63 -0.82 -14.74
C LEU A 147 7.16 -0.73 -14.86
N LEU A 148 7.68 0.37 -15.43
CA LEU A 148 9.12 0.57 -15.60
C LEU A 148 9.84 0.76 -14.26
N THR A 149 9.17 1.31 -13.25
CA THR A 149 9.79 1.64 -11.96
C THR A 149 9.52 0.63 -10.85
N ALA A 150 8.77 -0.45 -11.15
CA ALA A 150 8.39 -1.51 -10.20
C ALA A 150 9.55 -2.27 -9.53
N GLY A 151 10.79 -2.09 -10.00
CA GLY A 151 12.00 -2.64 -9.37
C GLY A 151 13.11 -1.61 -9.18
N SER A 152 12.77 -0.32 -9.21
CA SER A 152 13.72 0.78 -9.16
C SER A 152 13.58 1.61 -7.88
N ARG A 153 14.57 2.47 -7.60
CA ARG A 153 14.52 3.39 -6.46
C ARG A 153 13.29 4.31 -6.55
N PRO A 154 12.57 4.55 -5.44
CA PRO A 154 11.30 5.29 -5.45
C PRO A 154 11.41 6.72 -6.01
N TRP A 155 12.57 7.38 -5.86
CA TRP A 155 12.77 8.74 -6.41
C TRP A 155 12.72 8.79 -7.95
N VAL A 156 13.16 7.73 -8.65
CA VAL A 156 13.11 7.64 -10.12
C VAL A 156 11.67 7.68 -10.60
N ARG A 157 10.77 7.01 -9.89
CA ARG A 157 9.33 7.01 -10.13
C ARG A 157 8.73 8.41 -9.99
N PHE A 158 9.06 9.11 -8.90
CA PHE A 158 8.57 10.47 -8.69
C PHE A 158 9.10 11.45 -9.74
N ALA A 159 10.38 11.34 -10.15
CA ALA A 159 10.95 12.18 -11.20
C ALA A 159 10.24 11.99 -12.55
N TRP A 160 9.97 10.74 -12.94
CA TRP A 160 9.23 10.44 -14.17
C TRP A 160 7.76 10.89 -14.12
N LEU A 161 7.13 10.83 -12.95
CA LEU A 161 5.75 11.29 -12.80
C LEU A 161 5.68 12.82 -12.82
N ALA A 162 6.61 13.52 -12.17
CA ALA A 162 6.71 14.97 -12.26
C ALA A 162 6.98 15.44 -13.70
N GLY A 163 7.90 14.77 -14.42
CA GLY A 163 8.15 15.04 -15.84
C GLY A 163 6.91 14.79 -16.71
N GLY A 164 6.17 13.72 -16.40
CA GLY A 164 4.88 13.42 -17.02
C GLY A 164 3.88 14.55 -16.87
N VAL A 165 3.67 15.04 -15.65
CA VAL A 165 2.72 16.15 -15.40
C VAL A 165 3.06 17.37 -16.25
N VAL A 166 4.34 17.73 -16.37
CA VAL A 166 4.77 18.85 -17.19
C VAL A 166 4.54 18.57 -18.69
N LEU A 167 4.82 17.36 -19.15
CA LEU A 167 4.64 16.97 -20.55
C LEU A 167 3.16 16.94 -20.95
N LEU A 168 2.32 16.41 -20.05
CA LEU A 168 0.91 16.19 -20.27
C LEU A 168 0.09 17.48 -20.16
N LEU A 169 0.64 18.55 -19.55
CA LEU A 169 0.02 19.88 -19.38
C LEU A 169 -0.82 20.21 -20.61
N PRO A 170 -2.08 20.64 -20.45
CA PRO A 170 -2.93 20.84 -21.61
C PRO A 170 -2.62 22.22 -22.19
N TRP A 171 -1.45 22.32 -22.83
CA TRP A 171 -0.98 23.45 -23.61
C TRP A 171 -2.07 24.07 -24.51
N PRO A 172 -2.88 23.31 -25.27
CA PRO A 172 -3.95 23.92 -26.07
C PRO A 172 -4.92 24.75 -25.23
N PHE A 173 -5.33 24.29 -24.05
CA PHE A 173 -6.26 25.04 -23.19
C PHE A 173 -5.57 26.23 -22.52
N ILE A 174 -4.30 26.07 -22.11
CA ILE A 174 -3.51 27.14 -21.50
C ILE A 174 -3.33 28.29 -22.49
N MET A 175 -2.99 27.98 -23.74
CA MET A 175 -2.81 28.99 -24.78
C MET A 175 -4.12 29.72 -25.08
N VAL A 176 -5.24 29.01 -25.24
CA VAL A 176 -6.55 29.65 -25.50
C VAL A 176 -7.05 30.46 -24.31
N GLY A 177 -6.79 30.02 -23.07
CA GLY A 177 -7.23 30.70 -21.85
C GLY A 177 -6.51 32.01 -21.54
N VAL A 178 -5.28 32.19 -22.01
CA VAL A 178 -4.48 33.42 -21.78
C VAL A 178 -4.89 34.57 -22.70
N ILE A 179 -5.40 34.29 -23.91
CA ILE A 179 -5.82 35.32 -24.88
C ILE A 179 -7.24 35.85 -24.60
N GLY A 180 -8.04 35.16 -23.79
CA GLY A 180 -9.43 35.54 -23.50
C GLY A 180 -9.64 36.63 -22.44
N ARG A 181 -8.62 37.45 -22.14
CA ARG A 181 -8.75 38.61 -21.22
C ARG A 181 -8.57 39.93 -21.95
#